data_AF-A0A3R6DSG0-F1
#
_entry.id   AF-A0A3R6DSG0-F1
#
_cell.length_a   1.000
_cell.length_b   1.000
_cell.length_c   1.000
_cell.angle_alpha   90.00
_cell.angle_beta   90.00
_cell.angle_gamma   90.00
#
_symmetry.space_group_name_H-M   'P 1'
#
loop_
_entity.id
_entity.type
_entity.pdbx_description
1 polymer ?
#
loop_
_entity_poly.entity_id
_entity_poly.type
_entity_poly.pdbx_seq_one_letter_code
_entity_poly.pdbx_strand_id
1 'polypeptide(L)' 'MKRVKSRIYSTQELDKRKKAIFSTQDIEQILGILYDTTGHDMSFEKQEDGMLSVTIDGTVYSVDTVQ' A
#
# COMPACT_ATOMS: atom_id res chain seq x y z
N MET A 1 18.35 1.84 -4.89
CA MET A 1 17.05 1.12 -4.99
C MET A 1 16.52 1.24 -6.41
N LYS A 2 15.93 0.16 -6.95
CA LYS A 2 15.35 0.14 -8.30
C LYS A 2 13.84 0.36 -8.19
N ARG A 3 13.35 1.54 -8.59
CA ARG A 3 11.91 1.87 -8.60
C ARG A 3 11.25 1.23 -9.83
N VAL A 4 10.14 0.53 -9.65
CA VAL A 4 9.45 -0.18 -10.75
C VAL A 4 8.12 0.53 -11.05
N LYS A 5 7.98 1.06 -12.28
CA LYS A 5 6.69 1.54 -12.79
C LYS A 5 5.85 0.34 -13.24
N SER A 6 5.27 -0.40 -12.30
CA SER A 6 4.33 -1.48 -12.60
C SER A 6 2.90 -1.02 -12.34
N ARG A 7 1.95 -1.39 -13.21
CA ARG A 7 0.53 -1.23 -12.90
C ARG A 7 0.17 -2.19 -11.76
N ILE A 8 -0.32 -1.64 -10.65
CA ILE A 8 -0.91 -2.43 -9.57
C ILE A 8 -2.29 -2.89 -10.06
N TYR A 9 -2.41 -4.13 -10.51
CA TYR A 9 -3.69 -4.72 -10.86
C TYR A 9 -4.32 -5.31 -9.60
N SER A 10 -5.29 -4.64 -9.00
CA SER A 10 -6.21 -5.29 -8.05
C SER A 10 -7.51 -5.63 -8.77
N THR A 11 -7.76 -6.91 -8.99
CA THR A 11 -9.09 -7.40 -9.41
C THR A 11 -10.03 -7.59 -8.21
N GLN A 12 -9.54 -7.33 -6.99
CA GLN A 12 -10.29 -7.47 -5.76
C GLN A 12 -10.72 -6.09 -5.29
N GLU A 13 -12.00 -5.78 -5.48
CA GLU A 13 -12.62 -4.69 -4.74
C GLU A 13 -12.76 -5.12 -3.29
N LEU A 14 -12.20 -4.33 -2.36
CA LEU A 14 -12.49 -4.51 -0.95
C LEU A 14 -13.98 -4.25 -0.72
N ASP A 15 -14.68 -5.22 -0.14
CA ASP A 15 -16.05 -5.07 0.36
C ASP A 15 -16.15 -3.77 1.19
N LYS A 16 -17.24 -3.02 1.04
CA LYS A 16 -17.53 -1.79 1.78
C LYS A 16 -17.31 -1.93 3.29
N ARG A 17 -17.62 -3.09 3.87
CA ARG A 17 -17.35 -3.36 5.30
C ARG A 17 -15.85 -3.44 5.61
N LYS A 18 -15.07 -4.07 4.74
CA LYS A 18 -13.61 -4.14 4.88
C LYS A 18 -12.96 -2.77 4.67
N LYS A 19 -13.44 -1.97 3.71
CA LYS A 19 -13.00 -0.57 3.53
C LYS A 19 -13.23 0.27 4.78
N ALA A 20 -14.36 0.10 5.47
CA ALA A 20 -14.65 0.82 6.71
C ALA A 20 -13.68 0.45 7.84
N ILE A 21 -13.30 -0.83 7.95
CA ILE A 21 -12.31 -1.30 8.95
C ILE A 21 -10.95 -0.63 8.70
N PHE A 22 -10.48 -0.62 7.46
CA PHE A 22 -9.21 0.03 7.10
C PHE A 22 -9.26 1.56 7.17
N SER A 23 -10.44 2.18 7.12
CA SER A 23 -10.60 3.63 7.28
C SER A 23 -10.49 4.09 8.74
N THR A 24 -10.60 3.19 9.71
CA THR A 24 -10.56 3.51 11.15
C THR A 24 -9.26 3.12 11.84
N GLN A 25 -8.43 2.31 11.18
CA GLN A 25 -7.17 1.83 11.71
C GLN A 25 -6.02 2.74 11.30
N ASP A 26 -5.05 2.89 12.18
CA ASP A 26 -3.80 3.57 11.88
C ASP A 26 -3.03 2.78 10.81
N ILE A 27 -2.35 3.47 9.89
CA ILE A 27 -1.62 2.83 8.80
C ILE A 27 -0.53 1.88 9.32
N GLU A 28 0.12 2.21 10.44
CA GLU A 28 1.14 1.37 11.06
C GLU A 28 0.54 0.06 11.59
N GLN A 29 -0.69 0.10 12.11
CA GLN A 29 -1.39 -1.11 12.56
C GLN A 29 -1.74 -2.02 11.38
N ILE A 30 -2.17 -1.42 10.27
CA ILE A 30 -2.46 -2.17 9.04
C ILE A 30 -1.20 -2.83 8.51
N LEU A 31 -0.07 -2.11 8.47
CA LEU A 31 1.22 -2.66 8.06
C LEU A 31 1.69 -3.80 8.98
N GLY A 32 1.50 -3.67 10.29
CA GLY A 32 1.78 -4.76 11.25
C GLY A 32 0.96 -6.02 10.99
N ILE A 33 -0.35 -5.88 10.77
CA ILE A 33 -1.22 -7.02 10.41
C ILE A 33 -0.76 -7.68 9.11
N LEU A 34 -0.37 -6.89 8.12
CA LEU A 34 0.13 -7.41 6.84
C LEU A 34 1.45 -8.16 7.01
N TYR A 35 2.38 -7.64 7.82
CA TYR A 35 3.61 -8.35 8.17
C TYR A 35 3.30 -9.68 8.87
N ASP A 36 2.48 -9.67 9.91
CA ASP A 36 2.13 -10.89 10.67
C ASP A 36 1.45 -11.95 9.78
N THR A 37 0.68 -11.52 8.79
CA THR A 37 -0.07 -12.42 7.89
C THR A 37 0.77 -12.94 6.72
N THR A 38 1.68 -12.11 6.18
CA THR A 38 2.38 -12.39 4.92
C THR A 38 3.88 -12.63 5.08
N GLY A 39 4.47 -12.20 6.19
CA GLY A 39 5.90 -12.25 6.46
C GLY A 39 6.74 -11.21 5.70
N HIS A 40 6.10 -10.31 4.96
CA HIS A 40 6.77 -9.30 4.13
C HIS A 40 6.86 -7.96 4.85
N ASP A 41 8.04 -7.32 4.77
CA ASP A 41 8.24 -5.98 5.31
C ASP A 41 7.61 -4.95 4.37
N MET A 42 6.72 -4.12 4.90
CA MET A 42 5.94 -3.17 4.12
C MET A 42 5.98 -1.77 4.70
N SER A 43 6.13 -0.77 3.84
CA SER A 43 6.00 0.63 4.22
C SER A 43 5.25 1.44 3.18
N PHE A 44 4.62 2.52 3.61
CA PHE A 44 3.83 3.42 2.77
C PHE A 44 4.38 4.84 2.85
N GLU A 45 4.50 5.48 1.68
CA GLU A 45 4.94 6.87 1.58
C GLU A 45 4.02 7.64 0.62
N LYS A 46 3.54 8.79 1.09
CA LYS A 46 2.88 9.79 0.25
C LYS A 46 3.86 10.94 0.02
N GLN A 47 4.33 11.07 -1.22
CA GLN A 47 5.23 12.15 -1.62
C GLN A 47 4.46 13.48 -1.78
N GLU A 48 5.18 14.60 -1.75
CA GLU A 48 4.62 15.96 -1.84
C GLU A 48 3.85 16.22 -3.14
N ASP A 49 4.23 15.55 -4.23
CA ASP A 49 3.57 15.61 -5.53
C ASP A 49 2.28 14.78 -5.61
N GLY A 50 1.88 14.16 -4.51
CA GLY A 50 0.70 13.29 -4.41
C GLY A 50 0.98 11.83 -4.79
N MET A 51 2.17 11.50 -5.29
CA MET A 51 2.54 10.14 -5.65
C MET A 51 2.48 9.23 -4.43
N LEU A 52 1.78 8.11 -4.58
CA LEU A 52 1.70 7.08 -3.57
C LEU A 52 2.66 5.95 -3.91
N SER A 53 3.49 5.58 -2.94
CA SER A 53 4.37 4.42 -3.05
C SER A 53 4.22 3.48 -1.87
N VAL A 54 4.32 2.19 -2.18
CA VAL A 54 4.44 1.11 -1.20
C VAL A 54 5.78 0.42 -1.46
N THR A 55 6.55 0.21 -0.40
CA THR A 55 7.74 -0.63 -0.44
C THR A 55 7.37 -2.00 0.11
N ILE A 56 7.72 -3.08 -0.59
CA ILE A 56 7.57 -4.46 -0.13
C ILE A 56 8.93 -5.13 -0.29
N ASP A 57 9.54 -5.60 0.79
CA ASP A 57 10.87 -6.23 0.83
C ASP A 57 11.93 -5.43 0.04
N GLY A 58 11.94 -4.11 0.23
CA GLY A 58 12.87 -3.19 -0.44
C GLY A 58 12.56 -2.89 -1.93
N THR A 59 11.52 -3.51 -2.50
CA THR A 59 11.02 -3.19 -3.85
C THR A 59 9.95 -2.11 -3.76
N VAL A 60 10.16 -1.00 -4.47
CA VAL A 60 9.23 0.14 -4.47
C VAL A 60 8.25 0.03 -5.64
N TYR A 61 6.98 -0.05 -5.30
CA TYR A 61 5.83 0.05 -6.19
C TYR A 61 5.21 1.43 -6.04
N SER A 62 4.87 2.07 -7.14
CA SER A 62 4.32 3.41 -7.09
C SER A 62 3.22 3.60 -8.12
N VAL A 63 2.20 4.36 -7.74
CA VAL A 63 1.12 4.77 -8.63
C VAL A 63 1.09 6.29 -8.70
N ASP A 64 1.03 6.80 -9.92
CA ASP A 64 0.70 8.20 -10.15
C ASP A 64 -0.78 8.34 -9.84
N THR A 65 -1.14 9.10 -8.79
CA THR A 65 -2.52 9.50 -8.56
C THR A 65 -2.84 10.62 -9.55
N VAL A 66 -2.97 10.28 -10.82
CA VAL A 66 -3.51 11.20 -11.83
C VAL A 66 -4.99 11.41 -11.52
N GLN A 67 -5.39 12.69 -11.46
CA GLN A 67 -6.71 13.22 -11.06
C GLN A 67 -7.92 12.43 -11.57
#